data_AF-A0A352YTV7-F1
#
_entry.id   AF-A0A352YTV7-F1
#
_cell.length_a   1.000
_cell.length_b   1.000
_cell.length_c   1.000
_cell.angle_alpha   90.00
_cell.angle_beta   90.00
_cell.angle_gamma   90.00
#
_symmetry.space_group_name_H-M   'P 1'
#
loop_
_entity.id
_entity.type
_entity.pdbx_description
1 polymer ?
#
loop_
_entity_poly.entity_id
_entity_poly.type
_entity_poly.pdbx_seq_one_letter_code
_entity_poly.pdbx_strand_id
1 'polypeptide(L)'
;MATLSCDKETYEIEVTAIPVPGVDNYKAPCRTLITVNACGVNDIGNNLPWLKDIITKSIDDNTGNYWGRIWCKKYNNQYYIVTDMMLGSGGLAYHTFNCAGEFSPVNDIRFYNSLSEREIVWKSKCWWQ
;
A
#
# COMPACT_ATOMS: atom_id res chain seq x y z
N MET A 1 24.20 -24.71 11.23
CA MET A 1 23.32 -23.80 11.98
C MET A 1 23.58 -22.41 11.44
N ALA A 2 22.66 -21.86 10.65
CA ALA A 2 22.79 -20.50 10.14
C ALA A 2 21.71 -19.65 10.83
N THR A 3 22.18 -18.78 11.71
CA THR A 3 21.43 -17.67 12.31
C THR A 3 21.15 -16.62 11.25
N LEU A 4 19.88 -16.29 11.02
CA LEU A 4 19.47 -15.12 10.23
C LEU A 4 19.33 -13.93 11.17
N SER A 5 20.27 -12.99 11.07
CA SER A 5 20.21 -11.65 11.68
C SER A 5 19.26 -10.79 10.84
N CYS A 6 18.25 -10.19 11.47
CA CYS A 6 17.44 -9.13 10.87
C CYS A 6 18.23 -7.83 10.94
N ASP A 7 19.10 -7.60 9.95
CA ASP A 7 19.80 -6.32 9.82
C ASP A 7 18.84 -5.29 9.22
N LYS A 8 18.67 -4.20 9.97
CA LYS A 8 17.94 -3.00 9.60
C LYS A 8 18.77 -2.25 8.56
N GLU A 9 18.37 -2.26 7.31
CA GLU A 9 18.82 -1.28 6.32
C GLU A 9 17.62 -0.52 5.78
N THR A 10 17.50 0.73 6.22
CA THR A 10 16.68 1.77 5.61
C THR A 10 17.30 2.08 4.25
N TYR A 11 16.73 1.54 3.17
CA TYR A 11 17.09 1.97 1.82
C TYR A 11 16.25 3.19 1.47
N GLU A 12 16.90 4.36 1.41
CA GLU A 12 16.39 5.49 0.63
C GLU A 12 16.45 5.07 -0.85
N ILE A 13 15.35 4.56 -1.38
CA ILE A 13 15.18 4.44 -2.82
C ILE A 13 14.43 5.69 -3.25
N GLU A 14 15.16 6.68 -3.77
CA GLU A 14 14.56 7.68 -4.64
C GLU A 14 13.99 6.94 -5.86
N VAL A 15 12.73 6.52 -5.80
CA VAL A 15 12.06 5.98 -6.98
C VAL A 15 11.66 7.17 -7.86
N THR A 16 12.63 7.80 -8.51
CA THR A 16 12.38 8.54 -9.76
C THR A 16 12.15 7.53 -10.87
N ALA A 17 11.11 6.68 -10.75
CA ALA A 17 10.68 5.86 -11.85
C ALA A 17 9.93 6.74 -12.85
N ILE A 18 10.68 7.44 -13.70
CA ILE A 18 10.15 7.84 -15.00
C ILE A 18 9.78 6.53 -15.70
N PRO A 19 8.50 6.28 -16.05
CA PRO A 19 8.14 5.08 -16.78
C PRO A 19 8.87 5.09 -18.12
N VAL A 20 9.72 4.10 -18.37
CA VAL A 20 10.20 3.81 -19.73
C VAL A 20 8.98 3.27 -20.49
N PRO A 21 8.54 3.89 -21.60
CA PRO A 21 7.43 3.38 -22.38
C PRO A 21 7.81 2.02 -22.96
N GLY A 22 7.03 0.96 -22.64
CA GLY A 22 7.13 -0.33 -23.34
C GLY A 22 7.76 -1.51 -22.59
N VAL A 23 8.01 -1.41 -21.27
CA VAL A 23 8.29 -2.61 -20.43
C VAL A 23 7.44 -2.53 -19.16
N ASP A 24 6.25 -3.09 -19.23
CA ASP A 24 5.18 -3.04 -18.23
C ASP A 24 5.23 -4.21 -17.22
N ASN A 25 6.44 -4.53 -16.74
CA ASN A 25 6.69 -5.58 -15.75
C ASN A 25 6.92 -5.06 -14.33
N TYR A 26 6.52 -3.82 -14.02
CA TYR A 26 6.71 -3.27 -12.68
C TYR A 26 5.93 -4.08 -11.64
N LYS A 27 6.67 -4.64 -10.67
CA LYS A 27 6.12 -5.31 -9.49
C LYS A 27 6.60 -4.53 -8.27
N ALA A 28 5.67 -4.00 -7.48
CA ALA A 28 6.00 -3.33 -6.23
C ALA A 28 6.66 -4.34 -5.26
N PRO A 29 7.79 -3.99 -4.64
CA PRO A 29 8.41 -4.83 -3.62
C PRO A 29 7.49 -5.03 -2.43
N CYS A 30 7.63 -6.17 -1.76
CA CYS A 30 7.00 -6.42 -0.47
C CYS A 30 7.85 -5.85 0.66
N ARG A 31 7.20 -5.52 1.79
CA ARG A 31 7.86 -5.01 3.01
C ARG A 31 8.76 -3.79 2.80
N THR A 32 8.61 -3.11 1.68
CA THR A 32 9.32 -1.90 1.32
C THR A 32 8.27 -0.82 1.12
N LEU A 33 8.44 0.29 1.82
CA LEU A 33 7.54 1.42 1.66
C LEU A 33 7.87 2.15 0.36
N ILE A 34 6.87 2.36 -0.48
CA ILE A 34 7.03 3.11 -1.73
C ILE A 34 6.59 4.54 -1.47
N THR A 35 7.51 5.49 -1.73
CA THR A 35 7.25 6.91 -1.58
C THR A 35 6.16 7.35 -2.56
N VAL A 36 5.04 7.83 -2.02
CA VAL A 36 3.91 8.35 -2.80
C VAL A 36 3.49 9.70 -2.26
N ASN A 37 3.44 10.72 -3.12
CA ASN A 37 2.94 12.05 -2.80
C ASN A 37 1.47 12.15 -3.19
N ALA A 38 0.58 12.32 -2.21
CA ALA A 38 -0.87 12.41 -2.40
C ALA A 38 -1.52 13.10 -1.20
N CYS A 39 -2.81 13.44 -1.29
CA CYS A 39 -3.52 14.04 -0.15
C CYS A 39 -2.91 15.35 0.39
N GLY A 40 -2.11 16.06 -0.42
CA GLY A 40 -1.34 17.23 0.04
C GLY A 40 -0.18 16.90 1.00
N VAL A 41 0.16 15.62 1.14
CA VAL A 41 1.21 15.10 2.02
C VAL A 41 2.28 14.43 1.16
N ASN A 42 3.54 14.80 1.39
CA ASN A 42 4.66 14.08 0.78
C ASN A 42 4.88 12.77 1.51
N ASP A 43 5.16 11.70 0.77
CA ASP A 43 5.38 10.36 1.32
C ASP A 43 4.29 9.92 2.32
N ILE A 44 3.07 9.72 1.81
CA ILE A 44 1.90 9.42 2.64
C ILE A 44 2.08 8.19 3.53
N GLY A 45 2.90 7.22 3.12
CA GLY A 45 3.16 6.02 3.89
C GLY A 45 3.88 6.30 5.22
N ASN A 46 4.74 7.32 5.24
CA ASN A 46 5.49 7.74 6.42
C ASN A 46 4.83 8.90 7.19
N ASN A 47 4.11 9.78 6.48
CA ASN A 47 3.69 11.07 7.01
C ASN A 47 2.18 11.21 7.23
N LEU A 48 1.35 10.28 6.75
CA LEU A 48 -0.09 10.24 7.05
C LEU A 48 -0.29 9.33 8.29
N PRO A 49 -0.59 9.87 9.49
CA PRO A 49 -0.46 9.11 10.73
C PRO A 49 -1.31 7.83 10.78
N TRP A 50 -2.58 7.93 10.37
CA TRP A 50 -3.49 6.78 10.40
C TRP A 50 -3.05 5.67 9.43
N LEU A 51 -2.44 6.03 8.30
CA LEU A 51 -1.96 5.05 7.33
C LEU A 51 -0.68 4.37 7.82
N LYS A 52 0.23 5.16 8.40
CA LYS A 52 1.43 4.67 9.06
C LYS A 52 1.10 3.65 10.15
N ASP A 53 0.02 3.88 10.90
CA ASP A 53 -0.45 2.94 11.93
C ASP A 53 -0.88 1.60 11.32
N ILE A 54 -1.63 1.61 10.21
CA ILE A 54 -2.02 0.39 9.49
C ILE A 54 -0.77 -0.36 8.99
N ILE A 55 0.17 0.36 8.37
CA ILE A 55 1.42 -0.21 7.86
C ILE A 55 2.22 -0.83 9.01
N THR A 56 2.38 -0.11 10.12
CA THR A 56 3.13 -0.58 11.29
C THR A 56 2.49 -1.82 11.90
N LYS A 57 1.17 -1.82 12.11
CA LYS A 57 0.44 -3.01 12.58
C LYS A 57 0.63 -4.21 11.65
N SER A 58 0.71 -3.99 10.35
CA SER A 58 0.94 -5.07 9.38
C SER A 58 2.32 -5.72 9.47
N ILE A 59 3.32 -5.06 10.07
CA ILE A 59 4.70 -5.58 10.20
C ILE A 59 4.72 -6.83 11.07
N ASP A 60 4.06 -6.77 12.21
CA ASP A 60 4.09 -7.85 13.20
C ASP A 60 2.76 -8.62 13.28
N ASP A 61 1.84 -8.37 12.34
CA ASP A 61 0.54 -9.04 12.35
C ASP A 61 0.67 -10.55 12.09
N ASN A 62 0.22 -11.31 13.08
CA ASN A 62 0.09 -12.77 13.03
C ASN A 62 -1.37 -13.23 12.99
N THR A 63 -2.33 -12.31 13.04
CA THR A 63 -3.77 -12.63 13.00
C THR A 63 -4.30 -12.75 11.57
N GLY A 64 -3.57 -12.19 10.59
CA GLY A 64 -4.01 -12.10 9.20
C GLY A 64 -4.84 -10.85 8.89
N ASN A 65 -5.23 -10.07 9.91
CA ASN A 65 -6.08 -8.89 9.72
C ASN A 65 -5.42 -7.77 8.93
N TYR A 66 -4.10 -7.66 8.97
CA TYR A 66 -3.32 -6.64 8.28
C TYR A 66 -2.48 -7.25 7.15
N TRP A 67 -2.84 -8.45 6.70
CA TRP A 67 -2.21 -9.10 5.55
C TRP A 67 -2.86 -8.60 4.27
N GLY A 68 -2.07 -8.01 3.37
CA GLY A 68 -2.59 -7.41 2.15
C GLY A 68 -1.66 -6.36 1.54
N ARG A 69 -2.27 -5.51 0.74
CA ARG A 69 -1.69 -4.45 -0.07
C ARG A 69 -2.41 -3.15 0.26
N ILE A 70 -1.72 -2.05 0.03
CA ILE A 70 -2.26 -0.71 0.16
C ILE A 70 -1.95 0.01 -1.15
N TRP A 71 -2.98 0.57 -1.77
CA TRP A 71 -2.88 1.41 -2.96
C TRP A 71 -3.25 2.85 -2.64
N CYS A 72 -2.65 3.78 -3.37
CA CYS A 72 -3.09 5.16 -3.44
C CYS A 72 -3.50 5.47 -4.88
N LYS A 73 -4.78 5.76 -5.09
CA LYS A 73 -5.36 5.94 -6.43
C LYS A 73 -6.10 7.26 -6.53
N LYS A 74 -5.83 8.03 -7.59
CA LYS A 74 -6.62 9.22 -7.92
C LYS A 74 -7.80 8.83 -8.80
N TYR A 75 -9.01 9.17 -8.38
CA TYR A 75 -10.25 8.88 -9.10
C TYR A 75 -11.22 10.04 -8.90
N ASN A 76 -11.89 10.50 -9.97
CA ASN A 76 -12.78 11.67 -9.96
C ASN A 76 -12.16 12.90 -9.26
N ASN A 77 -10.87 13.15 -9.55
CA ASN A 77 -10.07 14.25 -8.99
C ASN A 77 -9.82 14.19 -7.47
N GLN A 78 -10.12 13.07 -6.81
CA GLN A 78 -9.86 12.82 -5.40
C GLN A 78 -8.88 11.64 -5.22
N TYR A 79 -8.04 11.68 -4.19
CA TYR A 79 -7.21 10.54 -3.81
C TYR A 79 -7.97 9.61 -2.86
N TYR A 80 -7.84 8.33 -3.11
CA TYR A 80 -8.36 7.25 -2.29
C TYR A 80 -7.21 6.34 -1.89
N ILE A 81 -7.19 5.95 -0.62
CA ILE A 81 -6.32 4.90 -0.13
C ILE A 81 -7.18 3.64 -0.06
N VAL A 82 -6.77 2.60 -0.77
CA VAL A 82 -7.48 1.32 -0.82
C VAL A 82 -6.62 0.26 -0.18
N THR A 83 -7.23 -0.69 0.52
CA THR A 83 -6.53 -1.88 1.01
C THR A 83 -7.41 -3.11 0.91
N ASP A 84 -6.81 -4.26 0.61
CA ASP A 84 -7.44 -5.57 0.65
C ASP A 84 -7.17 -6.31 1.97
N MET A 85 -6.62 -5.61 2.97
CA MET A 85 -6.47 -6.13 4.33
C MET A 85 -7.84 -6.35 4.96
N MET A 86 -7.99 -7.42 5.76
CA MET A 86 -9.29 -7.73 6.37
C MET A 86 -9.72 -6.70 7.42
N LEU A 87 -8.76 -6.07 8.10
CA LEU A 87 -8.94 -5.06 9.15
C LEU A 87 -9.96 -5.47 10.24
N GLY A 88 -10.01 -6.77 10.58
CA GLY A 88 -10.96 -7.31 11.56
C GLY A 88 -12.38 -7.51 11.04
N SER A 89 -12.69 -7.15 9.79
CA SER A 89 -14.05 -7.24 9.23
C SER A 89 -14.45 -8.65 8.77
N GLY A 90 -13.50 -9.54 8.48
CA GLY A 90 -13.78 -10.93 8.10
C GLY A 90 -14.45 -11.16 6.73
N GLY A 91 -14.87 -10.12 6.00
CA GLY A 91 -15.70 -10.31 4.80
C GLY A 91 -15.70 -9.19 3.75
N LEU A 92 -14.96 -8.09 3.94
CA LEU A 92 -14.81 -7.07 2.90
C LEU A 92 -13.58 -7.37 2.02
N ALA A 93 -13.79 -7.38 0.70
CA ALA A 93 -12.71 -7.58 -0.26
C ALA A 93 -11.76 -6.37 -0.33
N TYR A 94 -12.30 -5.16 -0.21
CA TYR A 94 -11.53 -3.92 -0.15
C TYR A 94 -12.13 -2.96 0.88
N HIS A 95 -11.26 -2.28 1.61
CA HIS A 95 -11.57 -1.08 2.38
C HIS A 95 -11.03 0.13 1.64
N THR A 96 -11.82 1.19 1.57
CA THR A 96 -11.42 2.43 0.90
C THR A 96 -11.55 3.59 1.87
N PHE A 97 -10.55 4.45 1.90
CA PHE A 97 -10.47 5.60 2.78
C PHE A 97 -10.21 6.87 1.98
N ASN A 98 -10.77 7.99 2.44
CA ASN A 98 -10.35 9.31 1.99
C ASN A 98 -9.03 9.71 2.65
N CYS A 99 -8.50 10.88 2.30
CA CYS A 99 -7.25 11.40 2.86
C CYS A 99 -7.28 11.62 4.39
N ALA A 100 -8.46 11.82 4.98
CA ALA A 100 -8.64 11.96 6.41
C ALA A 100 -8.66 10.62 7.16
N GLY A 101 -8.64 9.48 6.45
CA GLY A 101 -8.71 8.15 7.04
C GLY A 101 -10.14 7.70 7.33
N GLU A 102 -11.14 8.41 6.81
CA GLU A 102 -12.55 8.04 6.96
C GLU A 102 -12.92 7.01 5.90
N PHE A 103 -13.68 6.00 6.31
CA PHE A 103 -14.19 4.99 5.39
C PHE A 103 -15.07 5.64 4.31
N SER A 104 -14.68 5.46 3.05
CA SER A 104 -15.26 6.11 1.88
C SER A 104 -15.31 5.12 0.71
N PRO A 105 -16.30 4.21 0.70
CA PRO A 105 -16.40 3.19 -0.34
C PRO A 105 -16.72 3.82 -1.70
N VAL A 106 -16.01 3.39 -2.74
CA VAL A 106 -16.29 3.79 -4.12
C VAL A 106 -17.27 2.79 -4.74
N ASN A 107 -18.43 3.24 -5.21
CA ASN A 107 -19.42 2.38 -5.86
C ASN A 107 -19.18 2.24 -7.38
N ASP A 108 -17.97 1.85 -7.76
CA ASP A 108 -17.62 1.55 -9.16
C ASP A 108 -16.65 0.37 -9.21
N ILE A 109 -17.10 -0.75 -9.77
CA ILE A 109 -16.26 -1.95 -9.91
C ILE A 109 -15.05 -1.70 -10.82
N ARG A 110 -15.15 -0.78 -11.79
CA ARG A 110 -14.03 -0.43 -12.68
C ARG A 110 -12.89 0.25 -11.93
N PHE A 111 -13.20 1.00 -10.87
CA PHE A 111 -12.19 1.58 -9.99
C PHE A 111 -11.33 0.46 -9.37
N TYR A 112 -11.94 -0.54 -8.74
CA TYR A 112 -11.20 -1.65 -8.11
C TYR A 112 -10.47 -2.53 -9.12
N ASN A 113 -11.10 -2.84 -10.26
CA ASN A 113 -10.46 -3.63 -11.32
C ASN A 113 -9.27 -2.94 -11.97
N SER A 114 -9.15 -1.63 -11.82
CA SER A 114 -8.04 -0.83 -12.35
C SER A 114 -6.90 -0.61 -11.34
N LEU A 115 -6.99 -1.15 -10.12
CA LEU A 115 -5.89 -1.09 -9.15
C LEU A 115 -4.67 -1.82 -9.70
N SER A 116 -3.53 -1.14 -9.69
CA SER A 116 -2.30 -1.64 -10.30
C SER A 116 -1.13 -1.66 -9.32
N GLU A 117 -0.11 -2.45 -9.65
CA GLU A 117 1.16 -2.51 -8.92
C GLU A 117 1.84 -1.14 -8.79
N ARG A 118 1.66 -0.25 -9.78
CA ARG A 118 2.25 1.10 -9.80
C ARG A 118 1.64 2.05 -8.77
N GLU A 119 0.43 1.74 -8.31
CA GLU A 119 -0.30 2.54 -7.33
C GLU A 119 -0.08 2.02 -5.91
N ILE A 120 0.71 0.96 -5.73
CA ILE A 120 0.98 0.37 -4.42
C ILE A 120 1.90 1.29 -3.61
N VAL A 121 1.49 1.52 -2.36
CA VAL A 121 2.27 2.18 -1.32
C VAL A 121 2.98 1.12 -0.47
N TRP A 122 2.32 -0.01 -0.21
CA TRP A 122 2.81 -1.05 0.69
C TRP A 122 2.24 -2.44 0.35
N LYS A 123 3.05 -3.48 0.53
CA LYS A 123 2.58 -4.87 0.64
C LYS A 123 3.10 -5.47 1.94
N SER A 124 2.21 -5.97 2.77
CA SER A 124 2.60 -6.51 4.08
C SER A 124 3.19 -7.91 4.02
N LYS A 125 3.00 -8.67 2.95
CA LYS A 125 3.67 -9.98 2.79
C LYS A 125 4.25 -10.13 1.39
N CYS A 126 5.38 -10.82 1.34
CA CYS A 126 5.96 -11.33 0.12
C CYS A 126 5.24 -12.63 -0.21
N TRP A 127 4.29 -12.57 -1.12
CA TRP A 127 3.73 -13.78 -1.70
C TRP A 127 4.80 -14.32 -2.65
N TRP A 128 5.13 -15.62 -2.52
CA TRP A 128 6.17 -16.31 -3.30
C TRP A 128 6.13 -15.86 -4.77
N GLN A 129 7.22 -15.24 -5.23
CA GLN A 129 7.44 -14.86 -6.63
C GLN A 129 7.97 -16.04 -7.42
#